data_AF-A0A422ZUY9-F1
#
_entry.id   AF-A0A422ZUY9-F1
#
_cell.length_a   1.000
_cell.length_b   1.000
_cell.length_c   1.000
_cell.angle_alpha   90.00
_cell.angle_beta   90.00
_cell.angle_gamma   90.00
#
_symmetry.space_group_name_H-M   'P 1'
#
loop_
_entity.id
_entity.type
_entity.pdbx_description
1 polymer ?
#
loop_
_entity_poly.entity_id
_entity_poly.type
_entity_poly.pdbx_seq_one_letter_code
_entity_poly.pdbx_strand_id
1 'polypeptide(L)' 'MSINGYYRYDALDVAFRIIAKDQIVIVDPDTGKALPKVPKTDDNGKIILINGKPVMVDDPDGYNPVILKRLPEVTVFD' A
#
# COMPACT_ATOMS: atom_id res chain seq x y z
N MET A 1 6.58 -18.15 5.14
CA MET A 1 6.74 -18.75 3.79
C MET A 1 6.14 -17.78 2.79
N SER A 2 6.83 -17.46 1.70
CA SER A 2 6.22 -16.68 0.61
C SER A 2 5.34 -17.62 -0.21
N ILE A 3 4.04 -17.46 -0.10
CA ILE A 3 3.10 -18.07 -1.02
C ILE A 3 2.97 -17.05 -2.15
N ASN A 4 3.35 -17.36 -3.38
CA ASN A 4 3.16 -16.48 -4.54
C ASN A 4 3.83 -15.08 -4.50
N GLY A 5 5.02 -14.95 -3.90
CA GLY A 5 5.84 -13.75 -4.03
C GLY A 5 5.42 -12.55 -3.16
N TYR A 6 4.60 -12.79 -2.13
CA TYR A 6 4.27 -11.82 -1.08
C TYR A 6 4.48 -12.43 0.31
N TYR A 7 4.46 -11.58 1.33
CA TYR A 7 4.65 -11.93 2.74
C TYR A 7 3.35 -11.68 3.49
N ARG A 8 2.96 -12.63 4.35
CA ARG A 8 1.78 -12.51 5.23
C ARG A 8 2.25 -12.46 6.68
N TYR A 9 1.61 -11.59 7.45
CA TYR A 9 1.78 -11.46 8.89
C TYR A 9 0.45 -11.79 9.56
N ASP A 10 0.32 -13.06 9.94
CA ASP A 10 -0.97 -13.65 10.37
C ASP A 10 -1.53 -13.00 11.64
N ALA A 11 -0.68 -12.49 12.53
CA ALA A 11 -1.11 -11.89 13.80
C ALA A 11 -1.97 -10.63 13.63
N LEU A 12 -1.88 -9.95 12.48
CA LEU A 12 -2.70 -8.78 12.16
C LEU A 12 -3.55 -8.97 10.89
N ASP A 13 -3.53 -10.18 10.31
CA ASP A 13 -4.15 -10.48 9.02
C ASP A 13 -3.75 -9.50 7.90
N VAL A 14 -2.45 -9.17 7.85
CA VAL A 14 -1.89 -8.24 6.85
C VAL A 14 -0.97 -8.99 5.92
N ALA A 15 -1.00 -8.63 4.63
CA ALA A 15 -0.02 -9.10 3.66
C ALA A 15 0.59 -7.95 2.84
N PHE A 16 1.84 -8.10 2.42
CA PHE A 16 2.56 -7.12 1.61
C PHE A 16 3.50 -7.78 0.59
N ARG A 17 3.79 -7.05 -0.48
CA ARG A 17 4.72 -7.47 -1.53
C ARG A 17 5.79 -6.41 -1.74
N ILE A 18 7.04 -6.84 -1.91
CA ILE A 18 8.16 -5.98 -2.33
C ILE A 18 8.03 -5.74 -3.84
N ILE A 19 7.97 -4.48 -4.26
CA ILE A 19 7.79 -4.10 -5.67
C ILE A 19 9.01 -3.41 -6.28
N ALA A 20 9.88 -2.85 -5.44
CA ALA A 20 11.18 -2.31 -5.82
C ALA A 20 12.11 -2.32 -4.60
N LYS A 21 13.37 -1.94 -4.79
CA LYS A 21 14.30 -1.73 -3.68
C LYS A 21 13.64 -0.78 -2.66
N ASP A 22 13.46 -1.27 -1.44
CA ASP A 22 12.91 -0.53 -0.30
C ASP A 22 11.45 -0.09 -0.43
N GLN A 23 10.72 -0.57 -1.44
CA GLN A 23 9.30 -0.26 -1.66
C GLN A 23 8.43 -1.50 -1.53
N ILE A 24 7.36 -1.36 -0.76
CA ILE A 24 6.33 -2.40 -0.60
C ILE A 24 4.96 -1.88 -1.03
N VAL A 25 4.03 -2.80 -1.29
CA VAL A 25 2.60 -2.53 -1.41
C VAL A 25 1.83 -3.53 -0.56
N ILE A 26 0.72 -3.10 0.04
CA ILE A 26 -0.21 -3.99 0.74
C ILE A 26 -0.99 -4.81 -0.28
N VAL A 27 -1.19 -6.10 0.02
CA VAL A 27 -1.92 -7.03 -0.84
C VAL A 27 -2.98 -7.76 -0.02
N ASP A 28 -3.96 -8.30 -0.70
CA ASP A 28 -4.95 -9.19 -0.12
C ASP A 28 -4.26 -10.45 0.49
N PRO A 29 -4.50 -10.81 1.76
CA PRO A 29 -3.80 -11.90 2.45
C PRO A 29 -4.04 -13.29 1.89
N ASP A 30 -5.15 -13.50 1.19
CA ASP A 30 -5.56 -14.83 0.70
C ASP A 30 -5.16 -15.01 -0.78
N THR A 31 -5.20 -13.94 -1.56
CA THR A 31 -4.95 -13.97 -3.00
C THR A 31 -3.59 -13.41 -3.41
N GLY A 32 -2.95 -12.60 -2.56
CA GLY A 32 -1.70 -11.90 -2.88
C GLY A 32 -1.83 -10.81 -3.93
N LYS A 33 -3.06 -10.49 -4.35
CA LYS A 33 -3.32 -9.47 -5.36
C LYS A 33 -3.21 -8.09 -4.70
N ALA A 34 -2.65 -7.15 -5.45
CA ALA A 34 -2.68 -5.75 -5.04
C ALA A 34 -4.14 -5.35 -4.80
N LEU A 35 -4.39 -4.70 -3.66
CA LEU A 35 -5.71 -4.17 -3.38
C LEU A 35 -6.07 -3.15 -4.46
N PRO A 36 -7.31 -3.21 -5.01
CA PRO A 36 -7.73 -2.30 -6.05
C PRO A 36 -7.62 -0.85 -5.58
N LYS A 37 -6.89 -0.03 -6.33
CA LYS A 37 -6.82 1.42 -6.12
C LYS A 37 -8.07 2.07 -6.72
N VAL A 38 -9.20 1.89 -6.06
CA VAL A 38 -10.48 2.48 -6.49
C VAL A 38 -10.64 3.83 -5.79
N PRO A 39 -10.80 4.94 -6.52
CA PRO A 39 -11.08 6.23 -5.89
C PRO A 39 -12.43 6.15 -5.17
N LYS A 40 -12.48 6.65 -3.93
CA LYS A 40 -13.73 6.81 -3.20
C LYS A 40 -14.57 7.87 -3.91
N THR A 41 -15.81 7.53 -4.17
CA THR A 41 -16.79 8.45 -4.75
C THR A 41 -17.79 8.93 -3.69
N ASP A 42 -18.34 10.12 -3.89
CA ASP A 42 -19.54 10.57 -3.17
C ASP A 42 -20.80 9.84 -3.68
N ASP A 43 -21.95 10.15 -3.08
CA ASP A 43 -23.24 9.54 -3.43
C ASP A 43 -23.68 9.81 -4.88
N ASN A 44 -23.04 10.78 -5.56
CA ASN A 44 -23.30 11.13 -6.95
C ASN A 44 -22.27 10.50 -7.91
N GLY A 45 -21.37 9.66 -7.42
CA GLY A 45 -20.33 9.01 -8.22
C GLY A 45 -19.12 9.90 -8.52
N LYS A 46 -18.98 11.06 -7.88
CA LYS A 46 -17.83 11.96 -8.08
C LYS A 46 -16.70 11.59 -7.13
N ILE A 47 -15.47 11.58 -7.65
CA ILE A 47 -14.27 11.27 -6.85
C ILE A 47 -14.08 12.29 -5.73
N ILE A 48 -13.90 11.80 -4.51
CA ILE A 48 -13.57 12.61 -3.33
C ILE A 48 -12.08 12.93 -3.35
N LEU A 49 -11.74 14.22 -3.22
CA LEU A 49 -10.36 14.71 -3.16
C LEU A 49 -10.06 15.31 -1.79
N ILE A 50 -8.87 15.02 -1.23
CA ILE A 50 -8.30 15.71 -0.08
C ILE A 50 -6.95 16.29 -0.51
N ASN A 51 -6.76 17.61 -0.34
CA ASN A 51 -5.56 18.33 -0.80
C ASN A 51 -5.23 18.10 -2.29
N GLY A 52 -6.26 17.99 -3.14
CA GLY A 52 -6.11 17.75 -4.57
C GLY A 52 -5.75 16.31 -4.95
N LYS A 53 -5.66 15.39 -3.99
CA LYS A 53 -5.41 13.95 -4.23
C LYS A 53 -6.67 13.12 -4.02
N PRO A 54 -6.94 12.12 -4.88
CA PRO A 54 -8.07 11.21 -4.68
C PRO A 54 -7.90 10.40 -3.41
N VAL A 55 -8.95 10.32 -2.62
CA VAL A 55 -9.03 9.37 -1.51
C VAL A 55 -9.28 7.99 -2.13
N MET A 56 -8.45 7.01 -1.83
CA MET A 56 -8.68 5.64 -2.33
C MET A 56 -9.47 4.83 -1.29
N VAL A 57 -10.36 3.97 -1.78
CA VAL A 57 -11.01 2.92 -0.99
C VAL A 57 -9.93 1.94 -0.54
N ASP A 58 -9.94 1.58 0.75
CA ASP A 58 -9.04 0.62 1.42
C ASP A 58 -7.52 0.89 1.31
N ASP A 59 -7.09 1.98 0.66
CA ASP A 59 -5.71 2.48 0.61
C ASP A 59 -5.68 4.03 0.64
N PRO A 60 -6.21 4.68 1.70
CA PRO A 60 -6.41 6.13 1.74
C PRO A 60 -5.12 6.96 1.53
N ASP A 61 -3.95 6.36 1.74
CA ASP A 61 -2.64 7.01 1.62
C ASP A 61 -1.85 6.62 0.35
N GLY A 62 -2.35 5.70 -0.48
CA GLY A 62 -1.57 5.15 -1.60
C GLY A 62 -0.27 4.50 -1.12
N TYR A 63 -0.34 3.73 -0.04
CA TYR A 63 0.76 3.37 0.85
C TYR A 63 1.82 2.51 0.16
N ASN A 64 2.74 3.18 -0.51
CA ASN A 64 4.00 2.64 -1.02
C ASN A 64 5.17 3.21 -0.20
N PRO A 65 5.35 2.81 1.06
CA PRO A 65 6.38 3.40 1.90
C PRO A 65 7.76 3.02 1.35
N VAL A 66 8.65 4.00 1.33
CA VAL A 66 10.10 3.74 1.23
C VAL A 66 10.58 3.39 2.63
N ILE A 67 10.74 2.09 2.90
CA ILE A 67 11.02 1.58 4.25
C ILE A 67 12.32 2.20 4.80
N LEU A 68 13.35 2.32 3.97
CA LEU A 68 14.62 2.89 4.38
C LEU A 68 14.55 4.38 4.77
N LYS A 69 13.63 5.17 4.18
CA LYS A 69 13.45 6.58 4.58
C LYS A 69 12.89 6.75 5.98
N ARG A 70 12.40 5.68 6.61
CA ARG A 70 11.85 5.69 7.97
C ARG A 70 12.86 5.27 9.04
N LEU A 71 14.00 4.73 8.63
CA LEU A 71 15.06 4.33 9.55
C LEU A 71 15.96 5.55 9.81
N PRO A 72 15.99 6.09 11.06
CA PRO A 72 16.74 7.30 11.38
C PRO A 72 18.26 7.18 11.12
N GLU A 73 18.77 5.95 11.09
CA GLU A 73 20.16 5.62 10.80
C GLU A 73 20.51 5.58 9.30
N VAL A 74 19.51 5.69 8.41
CA VAL A 74 19.73 5.57 6.96
C VAL A 74 19.68 6.94 6.27
N THR A 75 20.83 7.35 5.74
CA THR A 75 20.93 8.49 4.81
C THR A 75 20.69 8.00 3.38
N VAL A 76 19.64 8.49 2.74
CA VAL A 76 19.35 8.22 1.32
C VAL A 76 19.98 9.32 0.46
N PHE A 77 20.82 8.93 -0.50
CA PHE A 77 21.37 9.83 -1.52
C PHE A 77 20.56 9.64 -2.81
N ASP A 78 20.10 10.74 -3.40
CA ASP A 78 19.34 10.78 -4.68
C ASP A 78 20.27 10.61 -5.90
#